data_AF-A0A6S6TQQ8-F1
#
_entry.id   AF-A0A6S6TQQ8-F1
#
_cell.length_a   1.000
_cell.length_b   1.000
_cell.length_c   1.000
_cell.angle_alpha   90.00
_cell.angle_beta   90.00
_cell.angle_gamma   90.00
#
_symmetry.space_group_name_H-M   'P 1'
#
loop_
_entity.id
_entity.type
_entity.pdbx_description
1 polymer ?
#
loop_
_entity_poly.entity_id
_entity_poly.type
_entity_poly.pdbx_seq_one_letter_code
_entity_poly.pdbx_strand_id
1 'polypeptide(L)'
;MNTLKAVATYPESLLAMLDRKKLADAGIPAEVFHHSPDGITYTEISSASLMVAEQDLERATIFLNSHIPEPEPFSVAAPSDRSRIRCPECNSDDINSTVDMVSRIVNLFTIDCDFPFTTSKRKNKKRHHCKNCGHSWTIWFDGKGW
;
A
#
# COMPACT_ATOMS: atom_id res chain seq x y z
N MET A 1 -41.85 -6.72 -8.35
CA MET A 1 -40.57 -6.55 -9.08
C MET A 1 -39.95 -5.28 -8.54
N ASN A 2 -38.86 -5.38 -7.80
CA ASN A 2 -38.19 -4.20 -7.26
C ASN A 2 -37.35 -3.58 -8.38
N THR A 3 -37.76 -2.41 -8.83
CA THR A 3 -37.04 -1.58 -9.79
C THR A 3 -35.82 -0.98 -9.08
N LEU A 4 -34.63 -1.27 -9.59
CA LEU A 4 -33.39 -0.66 -9.12
C LEU A 4 -33.14 0.63 -9.90
N LYS A 5 -32.86 1.72 -9.20
CA LYS A 5 -32.51 3.01 -9.80
C LYS A 5 -31.12 3.44 -9.37
N ALA A 6 -30.39 4.04 -10.29
CA ALA A 6 -29.06 4.59 -10.02
C ALA A 6 -29.17 5.86 -9.17
N VAL A 7 -28.42 5.92 -8.07
CA VAL A 7 -28.34 7.08 -7.17
C VAL A 7 -27.17 7.98 -7.56
N ALA A 8 -26.02 7.36 -7.84
CA ALA A 8 -24.79 8.06 -8.19
C ALA A 8 -23.91 7.20 -9.09
N THR A 9 -23.12 7.85 -9.92
CA THR A 9 -22.10 7.20 -10.76
C THR A 9 -20.74 7.75 -10.36
N TYR A 10 -19.81 6.84 -10.07
CA TYR A 10 -18.47 7.15 -9.61
C TYR A 10 -17.46 6.80 -10.71
N PRO A 11 -16.42 7.61 -10.89
CA PRO A 11 -15.32 7.28 -11.79
C PRO A 11 -14.46 6.12 -11.24
N GLU A 12 -14.42 5.96 -9.92
CA GLU A 12 -13.67 4.91 -9.25
C GLU A 12 -14.60 3.94 -8.53
N SER A 13 -14.36 2.63 -8.72
CA SER A 13 -15.12 1.56 -8.08
C SER A 13 -14.99 1.56 -6.56
N LEU A 14 -13.83 1.98 -6.04
CA LEU A 14 -13.58 2.05 -4.59
C LEU A 14 -14.50 3.06 -3.89
N LEU A 15 -14.74 4.22 -4.49
CA LEU A 15 -15.66 5.22 -3.94
C LEU A 15 -17.10 4.69 -3.88
N ALA A 16 -17.54 4.00 -4.94
CA ALA A 16 -18.86 3.37 -4.97
C ALA A 16 -19.01 2.28 -3.89
N MET A 17 -17.95 1.52 -3.60
CA MET A 17 -17.95 0.52 -2.53
C MET A 17 -18.01 1.15 -1.14
N LEU A 18 -17.30 2.27 -0.92
CA LEU A 18 -17.36 3.00 0.35
C LEU A 18 -18.76 3.53 0.62
N ASP A 19 -19.39 4.17 -0.36
CA ASP A 19 -20.73 4.74 -0.21
C ASP A 19 -21.80 3.65 -0.13
N ARG A 20 -21.63 2.50 -0.81
CA ARG A 20 -22.45 1.31 -0.57
C ARG A 20 -22.40 0.88 0.89
N LYS A 21 -21.21 0.83 1.49
CA LYS A 21 -21.06 0.44 2.89
C LYS A 21 -21.79 1.42 3.81
N LYS A 22 -21.64 2.73 3.58
CA LYS A 22 -22.35 3.76 4.37
C LYS A 22 -23.87 3.61 4.28
N LEU A 23 -24.42 3.34 3.08
CA LEU A 23 -25.85 3.10 2.90
C LEU A 23 -26.29 1.81 3.62
N ALA A 24 -25.49 0.75 3.56
CA ALA A 24 -25.77 -0.49 4.26
C ALA A 24 -25.78 -0.30 5.79
N ASP A 25 -24.85 0.49 6.34
CA ASP A 25 -24.80 0.85 7.75
C ASP A 25 -26.03 1.68 8.18
N ALA A 26 -26.60 2.46 7.25
CA ALA A 26 -27.87 3.18 7.42
C ALA A 26 -29.12 2.30 7.21
N GLY A 27 -28.96 1.00 6.95
CA GLY A 27 -30.06 0.07 6.69
C GLY A 27 -30.69 0.16 5.31
N ILE A 28 -30.03 0.83 4.35
CA ILE A 28 -30.50 0.99 2.97
C ILE A 28 -29.75 -0.04 2.08
N PRO A 29 -30.45 -1.04 1.50
CA PRO A 29 -29.82 -2.00 0.62
C PRO A 29 -29.39 -1.34 -0.70
N ALA A 30 -28.10 -1.45 -1.03
CA ALA A 30 -27.51 -0.88 -2.23
C ALA A 30 -26.64 -1.90 -2.97
N GLU A 31 -26.69 -1.87 -4.29
CA GLU A 31 -25.88 -2.69 -5.19
C GLU A 31 -24.94 -1.82 -6.01
N VAL A 32 -23.74 -2.32 -6.30
CA VAL A 32 -22.74 -1.60 -7.11
C VAL A 32 -22.60 -2.33 -8.44
N PHE A 33 -22.93 -1.63 -9.52
CA PHE A 33 -22.76 -2.12 -10.88
C PHE A 33 -21.47 -1.56 -11.46
N HIS A 34 -20.54 -2.44 -11.84
CA HIS A 34 -19.26 -2.06 -12.41
C HIS A 34 -19.38 -2.00 -13.92
N HIS A 35 -19.08 -0.84 -14.51
CA HIS A 35 -18.98 -0.69 -15.96
C HIS A 35 -17.52 -0.97 -16.33
N SER A 36 -17.25 -2.19 -16.80
CA SER A 36 -15.97 -2.49 -17.43
C SER A 36 -16.04 -1.98 -18.88
N PRO A 37 -15.12 -1.13 -19.34
CA PRO A 37 -14.94 -0.99 -20.78
C PRO A 37 -14.51 -2.35 -21.33
N ASP A 38 -15.21 -2.83 -22.36
CA ASP A 38 -14.85 -4.04 -23.08
C ASP A 38 -13.56 -3.77 -23.87
N GLY A 39 -12.41 -4.03 -23.25
CA GLY A 39 -11.13 -3.79 -23.89
C GLY A 39 -10.00 -3.77 -22.87
N ILE A 40 -9.08 -4.71 -23.01
CA ILE A 40 -7.95 -4.92 -22.10
C ILE A 40 -7.03 -3.69 -22.10
N THR A 41 -7.13 -2.87 -21.07
CA THR A 41 -6.10 -1.89 -20.73
C THR A 41 -6.11 -1.71 -19.21
N TYR A 42 -5.07 -2.22 -18.54
CA TYR A 42 -4.89 -2.22 -17.08
C TYR A 42 -4.83 -0.81 -16.42
N THR A 43 -5.19 0.23 -17.17
CA THR A 43 -5.17 1.64 -16.81
C THR A 43 -6.53 2.32 -16.98
N GLU A 44 -7.57 1.60 -17.41
CA GLU A 44 -8.86 2.23 -17.68
C GLU A 44 -9.73 2.38 -16.43
N ILE A 45 -10.22 3.60 -16.28
CA ILE A 45 -11.08 4.10 -15.22
C ILE A 45 -12.32 3.19 -15.12
N SER A 46 -12.33 2.30 -14.13
CA SER A 46 -13.48 1.43 -13.86
C SER A 46 -14.60 2.27 -13.23
N SER A 47 -15.47 2.83 -14.05
CA SER A 47 -16.63 3.55 -13.55
C SER A 47 -17.63 2.57 -12.91
N ALA A 48 -18.29 3.00 -11.83
CA ALA A 48 -19.25 2.18 -11.11
C ALA A 48 -20.50 2.99 -10.76
N SER A 49 -21.67 2.41 -10.98
CA SER A 49 -22.95 3.01 -10.60
C SER A 49 -23.49 2.35 -9.34
N LEU A 50 -23.89 3.17 -8.37
CA LEU A 50 -24.53 2.73 -7.14
C LEU A 50 -26.05 2.73 -7.36
N MET A 51 -26.69 1.57 -7.21
CA MET A 51 -28.10 1.37 -7.44
C MET A 51 -28.81 1.00 -6.14
N VAL A 52 -30.01 1.54 -5.93
CA VAL A 52 -30.87 1.25 -4.78
C VAL A 52 -32.28 0.94 -5.26
N ALA A 53 -33.10 0.34 -4.38
CA ALA A 53 -34.51 0.18 -4.66
C ALA A 53 -35.19 1.53 -4.84
N GLU A 54 -36.13 1.64 -5.79
CA GLU A 54 -36.82 2.89 -6.09
C GLU A 54 -37.49 3.55 -4.86
N GLN A 55 -37.96 2.75 -3.91
CA GLN A 55 -38.57 3.22 -2.66
C GLN A 55 -37.58 3.92 -1.73
N ASP A 56 -36.29 3.58 -1.81
CA ASP A 56 -35.22 4.10 -0.96
C ASP A 56 -34.38 5.17 -1.65
N LEU A 57 -34.71 5.55 -2.89
CA LEU A 57 -33.92 6.49 -3.69
C LEU A 57 -33.81 7.86 -3.04
N GLU A 58 -34.93 8.41 -2.57
CA GLU A 58 -34.94 9.73 -1.91
C GLU A 58 -34.14 9.70 -0.60
N ARG A 59 -34.33 8.63 0.19
CA ARG A 59 -33.58 8.40 1.44
C ARG A 59 -32.08 8.29 1.20
N ALA A 60 -31.67 7.51 0.22
CA ALA A 60 -30.26 7.33 -0.13
C ALA A 60 -29.63 8.64 -0.60
N THR A 61 -30.34 9.40 -1.44
CA THR A 61 -29.86 10.69 -1.95
C THR A 61 -29.68 11.72 -0.83
N ILE A 62 -30.64 11.81 0.09
CA ILE A 62 -30.55 12.70 1.26
C ILE A 62 -29.40 12.27 2.18
N PHE A 63 -29.25 10.96 2.43
CA PHE A 63 -28.18 10.43 3.26
C PHE A 63 -26.81 10.76 2.69
N LEU A 64 -26.58 10.49 1.39
CA LEU A 64 -25.29 10.78 0.74
C LEU A 64 -24.97 12.28 0.72
N ASN A 65 -25.96 13.14 0.50
CA ASN A 65 -25.76 14.59 0.48
C ASN A 65 -25.56 15.21 1.87
N SER A 66 -26.13 14.61 2.92
CA SER A 66 -25.98 15.07 4.30
C SER A 66 -24.73 14.54 4.98
N HIS A 67 -24.14 13.46 4.46
CA HIS A 67 -22.88 12.90 4.94
C HIS A 67 -21.69 13.75 4.46
N ILE A 68 -21.53 14.92 5.07
CA ILE A 68 -20.26 15.66 5.01
C ILE A 68 -19.23 14.73 5.66
N PRO A 69 -18.16 14.33 4.95
CA PRO A 69 -17.12 13.50 5.55
C PRO A 69 -16.58 14.29 6.75
N GLU A 70 -16.87 13.79 7.95
CA GLU A 70 -16.23 14.27 9.15
C GLU A 70 -14.72 14.12 8.90
N PRO A 71 -13.93 15.19 8.97
CA PRO A 71 -12.52 15.10 8.67
C PRO A 71 -11.95 14.06 9.63
N GLU A 72 -11.57 12.90 9.08
CA GLU A 72 -10.90 11.88 9.87
C GLU A 72 -9.76 12.58 10.60
N PRO A 73 -9.60 12.39 11.91
CA PRO A 73 -8.41 12.85 12.60
C PRO A 73 -7.27 11.97 12.10
N PHE A 74 -6.77 12.26 10.90
CA PHE A 74 -5.45 11.87 10.48
C PHE A 74 -4.52 12.53 11.49
N SER A 75 -4.24 11.79 12.56
CA SER A 75 -3.09 12.01 13.40
C SER A 75 -1.90 12.00 12.46
N VAL A 76 -1.47 13.18 12.03
CA VAL A 76 -0.16 13.44 11.44
C VAL A 76 0.89 13.33 12.55
N ALA A 77 0.75 12.34 13.44
CA ALA A 77 1.89 11.84 14.17
C ALA A 77 2.78 11.22 13.10
N ALA A 78 3.76 12.00 12.65
CA ALA A 78 4.83 11.52 11.81
C ALA A 78 5.28 10.15 12.33
N PRO A 79 5.40 9.13 11.46
CA PRO A 79 5.86 7.81 11.90
C PRO A 79 7.12 8.02 12.71
N SER A 80 7.12 7.52 13.95
CA SER A 80 8.20 7.68 14.92
C SER A 80 9.55 7.62 14.21
N ASP A 81 10.32 8.72 14.32
CA ASP A 81 11.60 8.94 13.64
C ASP A 81 12.37 7.61 13.63
N ARG A 82 12.47 6.98 12.45
CA ARG A 82 13.12 5.68 12.28
C ARG A 82 14.48 5.79 12.96
N SER A 83 14.80 4.86 13.87
CA SER A 83 16.05 4.87 14.65
C SER A 83 17.24 5.17 13.74
N ARG A 84 17.69 6.44 13.71
CA ARG A 84 18.82 6.84 12.89
C ARG A 84 20.02 6.16 13.48
N ILE A 85 20.74 5.39 12.67
CA ILE A 85 21.99 4.76 13.09
C ILE A 85 22.92 5.91 13.49
N ARG A 86 23.46 5.88 14.72
CA ARG A 86 24.43 6.87 15.22
C ARG A 86 25.78 6.22 15.38
N CYS A 87 26.83 7.04 15.34
CA CYS A 87 28.17 6.56 15.65
C CYS A 87 28.28 6.15 17.13
N PRO A 88 28.74 4.93 17.47
CA PRO A 88 28.86 4.50 18.86
C PRO A 88 29.90 5.30 19.67
N GLU A 89 30.90 5.86 19.01
CA GLU A 89 32.00 6.60 19.66
C GLU A 89 31.68 8.08 19.88
N CYS A 90 31.10 8.75 18.89
CA CYS A 90 30.92 10.21 18.93
C CYS A 90 29.46 10.66 18.84
N ASN A 91 28.51 9.72 18.77
CA ASN A 91 27.07 9.96 18.64
C ASN A 91 26.67 10.88 17.47
N SER A 92 27.56 11.07 16.48
CA SER A 92 27.30 11.88 15.30
C SER A 92 26.37 11.16 14.32
N ASP A 93 25.50 11.94 13.67
CA ASP A 93 24.60 11.49 12.61
C ASP A 93 25.29 11.47 11.22
N ASP A 94 26.53 11.97 11.10
CA ASP A 94 27.28 12.04 9.84
C ASP A 94 27.97 10.71 9.50
N ILE A 95 27.18 9.79 8.92
CA ILE A 95 27.62 8.43 8.58
C ILE A 95 27.62 8.24 7.06
N ASN A 96 28.73 7.71 6.53
CA ASN A 96 28.81 7.17 5.18
C ASN A 96 28.58 5.65 5.23
N SER A 97 27.52 5.15 4.58
CA SER A 97 27.25 3.71 4.49
C SER A 97 27.64 3.20 3.10
N THR A 98 28.68 2.38 3.01
CA THR A 98 28.97 1.63 1.80
C THR A 98 28.23 0.29 1.86
N VAL A 99 27.30 0.10 0.91
CA VAL A 99 26.67 -1.20 0.70
C VAL A 99 27.59 -1.97 -0.24
N ASP A 100 28.31 -2.96 0.29
CA ASP A 100 29.06 -3.92 -0.52
C ASP A 100 28.03 -4.79 -1.26
N MET A 101 27.55 -4.29 -2.41
CA MET A 101 26.70 -5.05 -3.30
C MET A 101 27.59 -5.99 -4.09
N VAL A 102 27.89 -7.16 -3.53
CA VAL A 102 28.57 -8.24 -4.25
C VAL A 102 27.59 -8.78 -5.31
N SER A 103 27.56 -8.11 -6.46
CA SER A 103 26.81 -8.52 -7.64
C SER A 103 27.50 -9.77 -8.21
N ARG A 104 27.00 -10.95 -7.84
CA ARG A 104 27.40 -12.20 -8.48
C ARG A 104 26.62 -12.31 -9.80
N ILE A 105 27.34 -12.12 -10.90
CA ILE A 105 26.93 -12.56 -12.25
C ILE A 105 26.60 -14.05 -12.13
N VAL A 106 25.31 -14.39 -12.14
CA VAL A 106 24.85 -15.77 -12.14
C VAL A 106 24.97 -16.30 -13.56
N ASN A 107 25.91 -17.23 -13.69
CA ASN A 107 26.27 -17.97 -14.88
C ASN A 107 25.03 -18.71 -15.45
N LEU A 108 24.66 -18.42 -16.70
CA LEU A 108 23.48 -18.97 -17.39
C LEU A 108 23.71 -20.39 -17.95
N PHE A 109 24.55 -21.20 -17.31
CA PHE A 109 25.01 -22.51 -17.82
C PHE A 109 25.01 -23.61 -16.75
N THR A 110 23.92 -23.75 -16.00
CA THR A 110 23.66 -24.97 -15.19
C THR A 110 22.18 -25.30 -15.22
N ILE A 111 21.72 -25.75 -16.39
CA ILE A 111 20.60 -26.68 -16.51
C ILE A 111 21.26 -28.06 -16.45
N ASP A 112 20.73 -28.98 -15.64
CA ASP A 112 21.16 -30.38 -15.44
C ASP A 112 22.15 -30.73 -14.32
N CYS A 113 21.96 -30.21 -13.10
CA CYS A 113 22.38 -30.94 -11.90
C CYS A 113 21.48 -30.59 -10.70
N ASP A 114 20.78 -31.59 -10.16
CA ASP A 114 20.06 -31.60 -8.88
C ASP A 114 21.02 -31.36 -7.70
N PHE A 115 21.46 -30.12 -7.52
CA PHE A 115 22.20 -29.69 -6.34
C PHE A 115 21.24 -29.03 -5.35
N PRO A 116 21.20 -29.45 -4.08
CA PRO A 116 20.39 -28.79 -3.08
C PRO A 116 21.00 -27.40 -2.85
N PHE A 117 20.38 -26.38 -3.46
CA PHE A 117 20.65 -24.99 -3.16
C PHE A 117 20.31 -24.76 -1.68
N THR A 118 21.30 -24.98 -0.83
CA THR A 118 21.28 -24.51 0.55
C THR A 118 20.97 -23.01 0.48
N THR A 119 19.81 -22.64 0.99
CA THR A 119 19.37 -21.26 1.12
C THR A 119 20.22 -20.60 2.19
N SER A 120 21.47 -20.30 1.82
CA SER A 120 22.38 -19.49 2.62
C SER A 120 21.67 -18.17 2.87
N LYS A 121 21.15 -18.00 4.10
CA LYS A 121 20.51 -16.79 4.56
C LYS A 121 21.47 -15.65 4.26
N ARG A 122 21.14 -14.86 3.22
CA ARG A 122 21.95 -13.73 2.76
C ARG A 122 22.02 -12.71 3.89
N LYS A 123 23.06 -12.79 4.71
CA LYS A 123 23.36 -11.77 5.71
C LYS A 123 23.94 -10.57 4.98
N ASN A 124 23.11 -9.55 4.77
CA ASN A 124 23.55 -8.31 4.14
C ASN A 124 24.42 -7.56 5.16
N LYS A 125 25.73 -7.51 4.89
CA LYS A 125 26.71 -6.79 5.70
C LYS A 125 26.73 -5.32 5.25
N LYS A 126 26.34 -4.39 6.10
CA LYS A 126 26.52 -2.94 5.84
C LYS A 126 27.68 -2.43 6.68
N ARG A 127 28.67 -1.82 6.02
CA ARG A 127 29.76 -1.11 6.68
C ARG A 127 29.37 0.35 6.82
N HIS A 128 29.49 0.87 8.04
CA HIS A 128 29.25 2.26 8.37
C HIS A 128 30.57 2.91 8.76
N HIS A 129 30.82 4.10 8.26
CA HIS A 129 31.99 4.91 8.58
C HIS A 129 31.53 6.29 9.03
N CYS A 130 31.91 6.70 10.24
CA CYS A 130 31.60 8.04 10.73
C CYS A 130 32.58 9.07 10.16
N LYS A 131 32.06 10.16 9.58
CA LYS A 131 32.91 11.24 9.05
C LYS A 131 33.56 12.09 10.14
N ASN A 132 32.94 12.17 11.32
CA ASN A 132 33.40 13.04 12.40
C ASN A 132 34.59 12.44 13.18
N CYS A 133 34.53 11.15 13.50
CA CYS A 133 35.58 10.48 14.30
C CYS A 133 36.40 9.44 13.53
N GLY A 134 36.04 9.12 12.28
CA GLY A 134 36.71 8.09 11.47
C GLY A 134 36.44 6.65 11.93
N HIS A 135 35.63 6.45 12.97
CA HIS A 135 35.30 5.11 13.45
C HIS A 135 34.48 4.35 12.41
N SER A 136 34.85 3.09 12.16
CA SER A 136 34.15 2.21 11.23
C SER A 136 33.60 0.99 11.96
N TRP A 137 32.33 0.68 11.74
CA TRP A 137 31.67 -0.46 12.36
C TRP A 137 30.74 -1.14 11.37
N THR A 138 30.39 -2.39 11.67
CA THR A 138 29.55 -3.21 10.80
C THR A 138 28.30 -3.62 11.54
N ILE A 139 27.13 -3.44 10.91
CA ILE A 139 25.87 -3.93 11.43
C ILE A 139 25.40 -5.08 10.53
N TRP A 140 24.99 -6.19 11.15
CA TRP A 140 24.41 -7.34 10.48
C TRP A 140 22.89 -7.19 10.49
N PHE A 141 22.28 -7.19 9.32
CA PHE A 141 20.82 -7.26 9.21
C PHE A 141 20.43 -8.66 8.76
N ASP A 142 19.67 -9.37 9.62
CA ASP A 142 18.94 -10.55 9.19
C ASP A 142 17.77 -10.06 8.35
N GLY A 143 17.78 -10.36 7.05
CA GLY A 143 16.79 -9.90 6.07
C GLY A 143 15.39 -10.48 6.24
N LYS A 144 14.78 -10.36 7.44
CA LYS A 144 13.34 -10.50 7.62
C LYS A 144 12.69 -9.14 7.36
N GLY A 145 12.21 -8.98 6.14
CA GLY A 145 11.06 -8.16 5.72
C GLY A 145 10.94 -6.74 6.26
N TRP A 146 11.19 -5.76 5.37
CA TRP A 146 10.40 -4.55 5.26
C TRP A 146 9.98 -4.40 3.81
#